data_AF-A0A835DKX3-F1
#
_entry.id   AF-A0A835DKX3-F1
#
_cell.length_a   1.000
_cell.length_b   1.000
_cell.length_c   1.000
_cell.angle_alpha   90.00
_cell.angle_beta   90.00
_cell.angle_gamma   90.00
#
_symmetry.space_group_name_H-M   'P 1'
#
loop_
_entity.id
_entity.type
_entity.pdbx_description
1 polymer ?
#
loop_
_entity_poly.entity_id
_entity_poly.type
_entity_poly.pdbx_seq_one_letter_code
_entity_poly.pdbx_strand_id
1 'polypeptide(L)'
;MGSWSAKQNKSFERALAIFDKDTPERWHNVASMVGGGKSTEEVKRHYDDLVEDLKCIESGQVPFPNYKPIAPSSKPKPPPPSHLSDDDRRQMMYLKLQ
;
A
#
# COMPACT_ATOMS: atom_id res chain seq x y z
N MET A 1 -15.77 20.32 9.72
CA MET A 1 -14.37 19.88 9.51
C MET A 1 -14.18 19.60 8.05
N GLY A 2 -13.19 20.20 7.39
CA GLY A 2 -12.96 19.99 5.96
C GLY A 2 -12.40 18.60 5.70
N SER A 3 -12.98 17.87 4.74
CA SER A 3 -12.53 16.53 4.35
C SER A 3 -11.04 16.51 3.97
N TRP A 4 -10.33 15.43 4.31
CA TRP A 4 -8.94 15.22 3.92
C TRP A 4 -8.87 14.69 2.49
N SER A 5 -8.22 15.43 1.60
CA SER A 5 -7.91 14.91 0.27
C SER A 5 -6.82 13.82 0.36
N ALA A 6 -6.79 12.91 -0.62
CA ALA A 6 -5.75 11.89 -0.72
C ALA A 6 -4.33 12.51 -0.76
N LYS A 7 -4.17 13.68 -1.37
CA LYS A 7 -2.89 14.41 -1.41
C LYS A 7 -2.48 14.90 -0.02
N GLN A 8 -3.42 15.47 0.75
CA GLN A 8 -3.15 15.91 2.12
C GLN A 8 -2.83 14.72 3.03
N ASN A 9 -3.58 13.62 2.93
CA ASN A 9 -3.31 12.42 3.71
C ASN A 9 -1.92 11.84 3.42
N LYS A 10 -1.53 11.77 2.14
CA LYS A 10 -0.18 11.33 1.75
C LYS A 10 0.93 12.26 2.26
N SER A 11 0.69 13.57 2.30
CA SER A 11 1.64 14.50 2.92
C SER A 11 1.70 14.35 4.43
N PHE A 12 0.58 14.09 5.08
CA PHE A 12 0.49 13.84 6.52
C PHE A 12 1.28 12.59 6.91
N GLU A 13 1.10 11.46 6.21
CA GLU A 13 1.88 10.22 6.46
C GLU A 13 3.39 10.45 6.30
N ARG A 14 3.81 11.17 5.25
CA ARG A 14 5.23 11.53 5.08
C ARG A 14 5.75 12.42 6.21
N ALA A 15 4.94 13.39 6.65
CA ALA A 15 5.31 14.27 7.73
C ALA A 15 5.46 13.52 9.06
N LEU A 16 4.61 12.53 9.34
CA LEU A 16 4.75 11.66 10.52
C LEU A 16 6.05 10.84 10.50
N ALA A 17 6.54 10.47 9.31
CA ALA A 17 7.81 9.75 9.15
C ALA A 17 9.04 10.64 9.37
N ILE A 18 8.92 11.95 9.11
CA ILE A 18 10.01 12.93 9.30
C ILE A 18 10.01 13.45 10.74
N PHE A 19 8.84 13.77 11.27
CA PHE A 19 8.64 14.33 12.60
C PHE A 19 8.11 13.23 13.52
N ASP A 20 9.05 12.56 14.19
CA ASP A 20 8.75 11.51 15.17
C ASP A 20 8.09 12.07 16.44
N LYS A 21 7.82 11.20 17.41
CA LYS A 21 7.13 11.54 18.66
C LYS A 21 7.93 12.49 19.57
N ASP A 22 9.25 12.51 19.44
CA ASP A 22 10.16 13.27 20.31
C ASP A 22 10.54 14.63 19.68
N THR A 23 10.10 14.87 18.44
CA THR A 23 10.26 16.15 17.72
C THR A 23 9.56 17.29 18.45
N PRO A 24 10.27 18.36 18.85
CA PRO A 24 9.65 19.56 19.39
C PRO A 24 8.69 20.20 18.39
N GLU A 25 7.56 20.73 18.88
CA GLU A 25 6.53 21.34 18.02
C GLU A 25 6.05 20.43 16.86
N ARG A 26 6.09 19.10 17.07
CA ARG A 26 5.73 18.07 16.07
C ARG A 26 4.51 18.44 15.24
N TRP A 27 3.41 18.79 15.90
CA TRP A 27 2.14 19.06 15.24
C TRP A 27 2.14 20.34 14.41
N HIS A 28 2.91 21.35 14.83
CA HIS A 28 3.12 22.56 14.05
C HIS A 28 3.90 22.25 12.77
N ASN A 29 4.97 21.45 12.90
CA ASN A 29 5.80 21.03 11.76
C ASN A 29 5.00 20.16 10.77
N VAL A 30 4.20 19.22 11.28
CA VAL A 30 3.31 18.39 10.45
C VAL A 30 2.28 19.25 9.72
N ALA A 31 1.60 20.18 10.41
CA ALA A 31 0.63 21.08 9.79
C ALA A 31 1.26 21.93 8.69
N SER A 32 2.46 22.47 8.94
CA SER A 32 3.24 23.23 7.96
C SER A 32 3.56 22.39 6.71
N MET A 33 3.98 21.13 6.88
CA MET A 33 4.33 20.25 5.77
C MET A 33 3.11 19.72 5.00
N VAL A 34 1.98 19.47 5.67
CA VAL A 34 0.72 19.09 5.00
C VAL A 34 0.24 20.23 4.11
N GLY A 35 0.36 21.47 4.59
CA GLY A 35 -0.08 22.67 3.89
C GLY A 35 -1.61 22.72 3.70
N GLY A 36 -2.07 23.59 2.79
CA GLY A 36 -3.49 23.69 2.46
C GLY A 36 -4.37 24.18 3.62
N GLY A 37 -3.79 24.92 4.57
CA GLY A 37 -4.52 25.57 5.67
C GLY A 37 -4.96 24.66 6.81
N LYS A 38 -4.44 23.42 6.91
CA LYS A 38 -4.76 22.52 8.02
C LYS A 38 -4.18 23.02 9.33
N SER A 39 -5.03 23.15 10.36
CA SER A 39 -4.60 23.61 11.68
C SER A 39 -3.90 22.50 12.47
N THR A 40 -3.15 22.86 13.51
CA THR A 40 -2.49 21.85 14.37
C THR A 40 -3.51 20.95 15.07
N GLU A 41 -4.69 21.47 15.38
CA GLU A 41 -5.81 20.75 15.99
C GLU A 41 -6.45 19.76 15.00
N GLU A 42 -6.60 20.15 13.72
CA GLU A 42 -7.06 19.23 12.68
C GLU A 42 -6.07 18.09 12.45
N VAL A 43 -4.77 18.38 12.48
CA VAL A 43 -3.72 17.37 12.33
C VAL A 43 -3.70 16.41 13.52
N LYS A 44 -3.78 16.92 14.76
CA LYS A 44 -3.86 16.09 15.97
C LYS A 44 -5.07 15.16 15.92
N ARG A 45 -6.26 15.69 15.58
CA ARG A 45 -7.47 14.88 15.48
C ARG A 45 -7.34 13.78 14.43
N HIS A 46 -6.78 14.09 13.26
CA HIS A 46 -6.56 13.10 12.21
C HIS A 46 -5.57 12.01 12.61
N TYR A 47 -4.58 12.35 13.44
CA TYR A 47 -3.68 11.37 14.04
C TYR A 47 -4.39 10.49 15.07
N ASP A 48 -5.25 11.05 15.92
CA ASP A 48 -6.02 10.29 16.90
C ASP A 48 -6.95 9.29 16.19
N ASP A 49 -7.63 9.72 15.12
CA ASP A 49 -8.46 8.84 14.27
C ASP A 49 -7.62 7.69 13.68
N LEU A 50 -6.41 7.98 13.17
CA LEU A 50 -5.49 6.96 12.65
C LEU A 50 -5.06 5.95 13.74
N VAL A 51 -4.81 6.42 14.96
CA VAL A 51 -4.44 5.55 16.10
C VAL A 51 -5.61 4.63 16.48
N GLU A 52 -6.84 5.13 16.48
CA GLU A 52 -8.03 4.31 16.74
C GLU A 52 -8.26 3.28 15.63
N ASP A 53 -8.05 3.63 14.37
CA ASP A 53 -8.12 2.69 13.24
C ASP A 53 -7.09 1.56 13.41
N LEU A 54 -5.84 1.89 13.77
CA LEU A 54 -4.80 0.89 14.03
C LEU A 54 -5.20 -0.06 15.17
N LYS A 55 -5.72 0.46 16.28
CA LYS A 55 -6.22 -0.37 17.39
C LYS A 55 -7.35 -1.30 16.93
N CYS A 56 -8.28 -0.82 16.11
CA CYS A 56 -9.37 -1.63 15.58
C CYS A 56 -8.84 -2.78 14.69
N ILE A 57 -7.84 -2.49 13.85
CA ILE A 57 -7.20 -3.50 12.99
C ILE A 57 -6.45 -4.54 13.86
N GLU A 58 -5.62 -4.08 14.80
CA GLU A 58 -4.79 -4.96 15.65
C GLU A 58 -5.62 -5.83 16.60
N SER A 59 -6.77 -5.33 17.07
CA SER A 59 -7.70 -6.09 17.89
C SER A 59 -8.60 -7.05 17.10
N GLY A 60 -8.45 -7.12 15.77
CA GLY A 60 -9.27 -7.99 14.91
C GLY A 60 -10.72 -7.54 14.79
N GLN A 61 -11.03 -6.28 15.11
CA GLN A 61 -12.38 -5.72 14.97
C GLN A 61 -12.71 -5.34 13.52
N VAL A 62 -11.72 -5.35 12.63
CA VAL A 62 -11.93 -5.18 11.18
C VAL A 62 -12.03 -6.56 10.53
N PRO A 63 -13.18 -6.91 9.92
CA PRO A 63 -13.33 -8.19 9.23
C PRO A 63 -12.36 -8.25 8.05
N PHE A 64 -11.66 -9.38 7.91
CA PHE A 64 -10.83 -9.62 6.74
C PHE A 64 -11.68 -9.59 5.46
N PRO A 65 -11.22 -8.91 4.40
CA PRO A 65 -11.88 -9.01 3.10
C PRO A 65 -11.93 -10.48 2.67
N ASN A 66 -13.06 -10.91 2.13
CA ASN A 66 -13.18 -12.24 1.51
C ASN A 66 -12.43 -12.25 0.18
N TYR A 67 -11.11 -12.36 0.23
CA TYR A 67 -10.26 -12.50 -0.94
C TYR A 67 -10.62 -13.83 -1.62
N LYS A 68 -11.15 -13.76 -2.85
CA LYS A 68 -11.34 -14.98 -3.65
C LYS A 68 -9.98 -15.68 -3.75
N PRO A 69 -9.88 -16.97 -3.39
CA PRO A 69 -8.64 -17.70 -3.60
C PRO A 69 -8.28 -17.57 -5.07
N ILE A 70 -7.03 -17.19 -5.34
CA ILE A 70 -6.48 -17.18 -6.70
C ILE A 70 -6.58 -18.62 -7.17
N ALA A 71 -7.62 -18.92 -7.95
CA ALA A 71 -7.69 -20.19 -8.65
C ALA A 71 -6.38 -20.34 -9.42
N PRO A 72 -5.69 -21.50 -9.36
CA PRO A 72 -4.49 -21.71 -10.14
C PRO A 72 -4.88 -21.38 -11.58
N SER A 73 -4.33 -20.28 -12.10
CA SER A 73 -4.55 -19.85 -13.46
C SER A 73 -4.24 -21.06 -14.33
N SER A 74 -5.19 -21.42 -15.19
CA SER A 74 -5.00 -22.42 -16.23
C SER A 74 -3.60 -22.21 -16.79
N LYS A 75 -2.75 -23.24 -16.69
CA LYS A 75 -1.34 -23.16 -17.08
C LYS A 75 -1.24 -22.39 -18.41
N PRO A 76 -0.33 -21.41 -18.54
CA PRO A 76 -0.21 -20.66 -19.79
C PRO A 76 -0.06 -21.68 -20.92
N LYS A 77 -1.02 -21.66 -21.86
CA LYS A 77 -0.96 -22.50 -23.05
C LYS A 77 0.38 -22.16 -23.72
N PRO A 78 1.27 -23.15 -23.97
CA PRO A 78 2.56 -22.86 -24.58
C PRO A 78 2.32 -22.12 -25.92
N PRO A 79 3.13 -21.09 -26.23
CA PRO A 79 2.99 -20.35 -27.47
C PRO A 79 3.08 -21.31 -28.67
N PRO A 80 2.37 -21.01 -29.77
CA PRO A 80 2.46 -21.83 -30.98
C PRO A 80 3.91 -21.91 -31.48
N PRO A 81 4.34 -23.06 -32.05
CA PRO A 81 5.75 -23.33 -32.38
C PRO A 81 6.41 -22.35 -33.37
N SER A 82 5.63 -21.48 -34.01
CA SER A 82 6.09 -20.55 -35.05
C SER A 82 6.82 -19.32 -34.51
N HIS A 83 6.80 -19.06 -33.19
CA HIS A 83 7.46 -17.91 -32.56
C HIS A 83 8.63 -18.29 -31.63
N LEU A 84 9.01 -19.57 -31.57
CA LEU A 84 10.06 -20.06 -30.68
C LEU A 84 11.41 -20.03 -31.39
N SER A 85 12.44 -19.55 -30.69
CA SER A 85 13.81 -19.69 -31.17
C SER A 85 14.21 -21.17 -31.22
N ASP A 86 15.21 -21.52 -32.03
CA ASP A 86 15.67 -22.91 -32.09
C ASP A 86 16.19 -23.42 -30.74
N ASP A 87 16.70 -22.53 -29.89
CA ASP A 87 17.16 -22.88 -28.55
C ASP A 87 16.00 -23.21 -27.62
N ASP A 88 14.89 -22.47 -27.70
CA ASP A 88 13.66 -22.79 -26.96
C ASP A 88 13.10 -24.16 -27.39
N ARG A 89 13.22 -24.49 -28.68
CA ARG A 89 12.79 -25.80 -29.22
C ARG A 89 13.66 -26.94 -28.69
N ARG A 90 14.99 -26.74 -28.60
CA ARG A 90 15.93 -27.72 -28.02
C ARG A 90 15.64 -27.94 -26.53
N GLN A 91 15.48 -26.86 -25.78
CA GLN A 91 15.18 -26.89 -24.35
C GLN A 91 13.86 -27.65 -24.08
N MET A 92 12.85 -27.45 -24.92
CA MET A 92 11.55 -28.13 -24.77
C MET A 92 11.62 -29.63 -25.10
N MET A 93 12.50 -30.06 -26.02
CA MET A 93 12.71 -31.49 -26.25
C MET A 93 13.37 -32.17 -25.06
N TYR A 94 14.34 -31.50 -24.41
CA TYR A 94 15.04 -32.03 -23.25
C TYR A 94 14.09 -32.26 -22.06
N LEU A 95 13.15 -31.33 -21.84
CA LEU A 95 12.15 -31.42 -20.77
C LEU A 95 11.09 -32.52 -20.99
N LYS A 96 10.89 -32.99 -22.22
CA LYS A 96 9.90 -34.06 -22.54
C LYS A 96 10.47 -35.48 -22.39
N LEU A 97 11.77 -35.62 -22.12
CA LEU A 97 12.44 -36.91 -21.94
C LEU A 97 12.53 -37.36 -20.47
N GLN A 98 12.04 -36.55 -19.51
CA GLN A 98 11.89 -36.90 -18.10
C GLN A 98 10.45 -37.32 -17.79
#